data_AF-A0A964E9H1-F1
#
_entry.id   AF-A0A964E9H1-F1
#
_cell.length_a   1.000
_cell.length_b   1.000
_cell.length_c   1.000
_cell.angle_alpha   90.00
_cell.angle_beta   90.00
_cell.angle_gamma   90.00
#
_symmetry.space_group_name_H-M   'P 1'
#
loop_
_entity.id
_entity.type
_entity.pdbx_description
1 polymer ?
#
loop_
_entity_poly.entity_id
_entity_poly.type
_entity_poly.pdbx_seq_one_letter_code
_entity_poly.pdbx_strand_id
1 'polypeptide(L)'
;MKQIKCPNCKQWNENVARCTNCNTALVAEELNKEYRQKIEAEDAAKEEGKAFKYFQSLKDSKFLLVRLTYQFLFGIWTVYMFFVAVFTWIIATTVG
;
A
#
# COMPACT_ATOMS: atom_id res chain seq x y z
N MET A 1 -33.17 -28.46 -4.42
CA MET A 1 -32.33 -28.05 -3.28
C MET A 1 -30.97 -27.63 -3.82
N LYS A 2 -30.42 -26.48 -3.41
CA LYS A 2 -29.10 -26.03 -3.89
C LYS A 2 -28.05 -26.49 -2.89
N GLN A 3 -27.20 -27.43 -3.30
CA GLN A 3 -26.07 -27.89 -2.50
C GLN A 3 -24.84 -27.07 -2.90
N ILE A 4 -24.14 -26.54 -1.90
CA ILE A 4 -22.95 -25.71 -2.10
C ILE A 4 -21.76 -26.47 -1.51
N LYS A 5 -20.73 -26.66 -2.31
CA LYS A 5 -19.49 -27.29 -1.86
C LYS A 5 -18.60 -26.25 -1.21
N CYS A 6 -18.12 -26.54 0.00
CA CYS A 6 -17.20 -25.64 0.69
C CYS A 6 -15.83 -25.61 -0.01
N PRO A 7 -15.27 -24.42 -0.30
CA PRO A 7 -13.94 -24.31 -0.93
C PRO A 7 -12.79 -24.75 0.00
N ASN A 8 -12.99 -24.72 1.33
CA ASN A 8 -11.96 -25.02 2.31
C ASN A 8 -11.92 -26.52 2.69
N CYS A 9 -13.03 -27.07 3.21
CA CYS A 9 -13.09 -28.47 3.65
C CYS A 9 -13.64 -29.45 2.60
N LYS A 10 -14.05 -28.96 1.41
CA LYS A 10 -14.61 -29.75 0.29
C LYS A 10 -15.89 -30.54 0.61
N GLN A 11 -16.52 -30.30 1.77
CA GLN A 11 -17.77 -30.93 2.17
C GLN A 11 -18.98 -30.24 1.52
N TRP A 12 -20.01 -31.02 1.20
CA TRP A 12 -21.27 -30.53 0.69
C TRP A 12 -22.15 -30.02 1.84
N ASN A 13 -22.69 -28.81 1.68
CA ASN A 13 -23.58 -28.18 2.64
C ASN A 13 -24.88 -27.78 1.94
N GLU A 14 -26.00 -27.85 2.65
CA GLU A 14 -27.32 -27.50 2.13
C GLU A 14 -27.66 -26.06 2.51
N ASN A 15 -27.50 -25.11 1.57
CA ASN A 15 -27.94 -23.71 1.69
C ASN A 15 -27.68 -23.00 3.04
N VAL A 16 -26.62 -23.40 3.76
CA VAL A 16 -26.17 -22.71 4.97
C VAL A 16 -25.19 -21.60 4.60
N ALA A 17 -25.30 -20.45 5.28
CA ALA A 17 -24.42 -19.30 5.04
C ALA A 17 -22.95 -19.62 5.36
N ARG A 18 -22.73 -20.51 6.33
CA ARG A 18 -21.42 -20.99 6.75
C ARG A 18 -21.35 -22.50 6.74
N CYS A 19 -20.17 -23.04 6.48
CA CYS A 19 -19.94 -24.48 6.52
C CYS A 19 -20.07 -25.02 7.95
N THR A 20 -20.81 -26.12 8.13
CA THR A 20 -21.00 -26.77 9.43
C THR A 20 -19.72 -27.38 10.02
N ASN A 21 -18.74 -27.70 9.18
CA ASN A 21 -17.49 -28.35 9.59
C ASN A 21 -16.36 -27.33 9.86
N CYS A 22 -16.15 -26.38 8.94
CA CYS A 22 -15.02 -25.44 9.03
C CYS A 22 -15.43 -23.98 9.28
N ASN A 23 -16.72 -23.71 9.49
CA ASN A 23 -17.30 -22.38 9.74
C ASN A 23 -16.94 -21.32 8.68
N THR A 24 -16.43 -21.73 7.52
CA THR A 24 -16.07 -20.82 6.43
C THR A 24 -17.34 -20.33 5.74
N ALA A 25 -17.43 -19.04 5.46
CA ALA A 25 -18.53 -18.44 4.70
C ALA A 25 -18.65 -19.10 3.30
N LEU A 26 -19.87 -19.49 2.93
CA LEU A 26 -20.21 -20.11 1.65
C LEU A 26 -20.95 -19.13 0.73
N VAL A 27 -21.52 -18.07 1.28
CA VAL A 27 -22.26 -17.04 0.56
C VAL A 27 -21.30 -15.93 0.13
N ALA A 28 -21.36 -15.57 -1.16
CA ALA A 28 -20.46 -14.58 -1.77
C ALA A 28 -20.45 -13.22 -1.04
N GLU A 29 -21.58 -12.79 -0.48
CA GLU A 29 -21.65 -11.55 0.30
C GLU A 29 -20.83 -11.59 1.59
N GLU A 30 -20.85 -12.71 2.32
CA GLU A 30 -20.09 -12.88 3.57
C GLU A 30 -18.60 -13.04 3.28
N LEU A 31 -18.25 -13.80 2.24
CA LEU A 31 -16.88 -13.93 1.73
C LEU A 31 -16.28 -12.56 1.35
N ASN A 32 -17.04 -11.73 0.63
CA ASN A 32 -16.59 -10.40 0.25
C ASN A 32 -16.45 -9.44 1.45
N LYS A 33 -17.27 -9.60 2.49
CA LYS A 33 -17.13 -8.84 3.75
C LYS A 33 -15.88 -9.26 4.52
N GLU A 34 -15.65 -10.57 4.69
CA GLU A 34 -14.45 -11.09 5.34
C GLU A 34 -13.18 -10.71 4.58
N TYR A 35 -13.21 -10.75 3.25
CA TYR A 35 -12.07 -10.37 2.42
C TYR A 35 -11.77 -8.87 2.52
N ARG A 36 -12.79 -8.01 2.51
CA ARG A 36 -12.60 -6.56 2.72
C ARG A 36 -12.07 -6.25 4.11
N GLN A 37 -12.57 -6.90 5.16
CA GLN A 37 -12.06 -6.72 6.52
C GLN A 37 -10.60 -7.16 6.66
N LYS A 38 -10.18 -8.22 5.95
CA LYS A 38 -8.77 -8.64 5.93
C LYS A 38 -7.89 -7.62 5.23
N ILE A 39 -8.33 -7.09 4.08
CA ILE A 39 -7.58 -6.04 3.38
C ILE A 39 -7.48 -4.78 4.23
N GLU A 40 -8.57 -4.32 4.84
CA GLU A 40 -8.56 -3.15 5.73
C GLU A 40 -7.64 -3.38 6.95
N ALA A 41 -7.61 -4.59 7.50
CA ALA A 41 -6.70 -4.94 8.60
C ALA A 41 -5.24 -5.02 8.13
N GLU A 42 -4.97 -5.51 6.93
CA GLU A 42 -3.64 -5.54 6.33
C GLU A 42 -3.14 -4.14 5.95
N ASP A 43 -4.02 -3.26 5.47
CA ASP A 43 -3.70 -1.87 5.14
C ASP A 43 -3.53 -1.03 6.42
N ALA A 44 -4.31 -1.30 7.48
CA ALA A 44 -4.09 -0.73 8.80
C ALA A 44 -2.81 -1.29 9.48
N ALA A 45 -2.43 -2.55 9.20
CA ALA A 45 -1.18 -3.13 9.70
C ALA A 45 0.05 -2.66 8.89
N LYS A 46 -0.14 -2.30 7.62
CA LYS A 46 0.78 -1.47 6.82
C LYS A 46 0.72 0.00 7.23
N GLU A 47 0.37 0.28 8.49
CA GLU A 47 0.49 1.60 9.07
C GLU A 47 1.90 2.12 8.79
N GLU A 48 1.89 3.15 7.96
CA GLU A 48 3.04 3.68 7.24
C GLU A 48 4.10 4.00 8.29
N GLY A 49 5.25 3.31 8.20
CA GLY A 49 6.21 3.25 9.28
C GLY A 49 6.49 4.64 9.85
N LYS A 50 6.47 4.80 11.18
CA LYS A 50 6.43 6.07 11.94
C LYS A 50 6.97 7.33 11.23
N ALA A 51 8.11 7.22 10.57
CA ALA A 51 8.66 8.24 9.68
C ALA A 51 7.65 8.83 8.67
N PHE A 52 6.84 8.02 7.98
CA PHE A 52 5.85 8.47 7.01
C PHE A 52 4.73 9.29 7.66
N LYS A 53 4.19 8.88 8.81
CA LYS A 53 3.26 9.70 9.60
C LYS A 53 3.87 11.04 10.04
N TYR A 54 5.17 11.07 10.40
CA TYR A 54 5.88 12.33 10.67
C TYR A 54 6.01 13.19 9.41
N PHE A 55 6.36 12.61 8.26
CA PHE A 55 6.44 13.33 6.99
C PHE A 55 5.08 13.87 6.53
N GLN A 56 3.99 13.14 6.75
CA GLN A 56 2.64 13.57 6.43
C GLN A 56 2.18 14.70 7.37
N SER A 57 2.47 14.61 8.66
CA SER A 57 2.25 15.69 9.64
C SER A 57 3.08 16.94 9.35
N LEU A 58 4.32 16.79 8.87
CA LEU A 58 5.17 17.91 8.41
C LEU A 58 4.63 18.57 7.14
N LYS A 59 4.00 17.80 6.24
CA LYS A 59 3.35 18.31 5.02
C LYS A 59 2.06 19.06 5.30
N ASP A 60 1.30 18.62 6.31
CA ASP A 60 0.01 19.21 6.72
C ASP A 60 0.16 20.30 7.81
N SER A 61 1.37 20.48 8.35
CA SER A 61 1.64 21.54 9.32
C SER A 61 1.51 22.91 8.63
N LYS A 62 0.72 23.81 9.24
CA LYS A 62 0.44 25.20 8.83
C LYS A 62 1.69 26.09 8.59
N PHE A 63 2.90 25.61 8.81
CA PHE A 63 4.12 26.38 8.69
C PHE A 63 4.64 26.41 7.25
N LEU A 64 4.20 27.41 6.48
CA LEU A 64 4.71 27.75 5.14
C LEU A 64 6.23 27.76 5.02
N LEU A 65 6.92 28.09 6.12
CA LEU A 65 8.38 28.15 6.22
C LEU A 65 9.04 26.78 6.00
N VAL A 66 8.48 25.70 6.57
CA VAL A 66 9.00 24.33 6.41
C VAL A 66 8.78 23.82 4.98
N ARG A 67 7.64 24.17 4.37
CA ARG A 67 7.34 23.82 2.97
C ARG A 67 8.28 24.54 1.99
N LEU A 68 8.55 25.82 2.24
CA LEU A 68 9.47 26.61 1.43
C LEU A 68 10.91 26.07 1.56
N THR A 69 11.42 25.84 2.77
CA THR A 69 12.78 25.33 2.94
C THR A 69 12.97 23.96 2.30
N TYR A 70 11.99 23.06 2.41
CA TYR A 70 12.02 21.78 1.73
C TYR A 70 12.03 21.95 0.20
N GLN A 71 11.17 22.82 -0.35
CA GLN A 71 11.15 23.12 -1.78
C GLN A 71 12.48 23.68 -2.29
N PHE A 72 13.12 24.58 -1.51
CA PHE A 72 14.43 25.16 -1.84
C PHE A 72 15.55 24.12 -1.80
N LEU A 73 15.63 23.34 -0.72
CA LEU A 73 16.63 22.29 -0.57
C LEU A 73 16.50 21.22 -1.67
N PHE A 74 15.26 20.79 -1.94
CA PHE A 74 14.99 19.82 -2.98
C PHE A 74 15.32 20.40 -4.37
N GLY A 75 14.95 21.65 -4.64
CA GLY A 75 15.28 22.33 -5.89
C GLY A 75 16.78 22.44 -6.13
N ILE A 76 17.55 22.89 -5.13
CA ILE A 76 19.02 22.97 -5.22
C ILE A 76 19.62 21.58 -5.44
N TRP A 77 19.14 20.57 -4.72
CA TRP A 77 19.60 19.19 -4.87
C TRP A 77 19.32 18.63 -6.27
N THR A 78 18.13 18.86 -6.82
CA THR A 78 17.78 18.44 -8.18
C THR A 78 18.69 19.09 -9.22
N VAL A 79 18.96 20.39 -9.09
CA VAL A 79 19.89 21.10 -9.99
C VAL A 79 21.30 20.53 -9.87
N TYR A 80 21.78 20.25 -8.65
CA TYR A 80 23.08 19.62 -8.44
C TYR A 80 23.15 18.24 -9.12
N MET A 81 22.14 17.38 -8.90
CA MET A 81 22.07 16.06 -9.51
C MET A 81 22.03 16.12 -11.04
N PHE A 82 21.36 17.11 -11.60
CA PHE A 82 21.36 17.33 -13.05
C PHE A 82 22.77 17.58 -13.59
N PHE A 83 23.54 18.47 -12.95
CA PHE A 83 24.93 18.72 -13.36
C PHE A 83 25.80 17.49 -13.19
N VAL A 84 25.69 16.78 -12.07
CA VAL A 84 26.43 15.53 -11.84
C VAL A 84 26.16 14.54 -12.98
N ALA A 85 24.89 14.32 -13.32
CA ALA A 85 24.52 13.40 -14.40
C ALA A 85 25.10 13.83 -15.75
N VAL A 86 25.07 15.12 -16.07
CA VAL A 86 25.66 15.66 -17.31
C VAL A 86 27.17 15.43 -17.35
N PHE A 87 27.89 15.71 -16.26
CA PHE A 87 29.33 15.47 -16.20
C PHE A 87 29.67 13.98 -16.26
N THR A 88 28.94 13.13 -15.55
CA THR A 88 29.11 11.68 -15.63
C THR A 88 28.91 11.18 -17.05
N TRP A 89 27.89 11.68 -17.76
CA TRP A 89 27.66 11.32 -19.15
C TRP A 89 28.80 11.74 -20.08
N ILE A 90 29.27 12.99 -19.97
CA ILE A 90 30.41 13.49 -20.77
C ILE A 90 31.67 12.65 -20.53
N ILE A 91 31.98 12.34 -19.26
CA ILE A 91 33.13 11.48 -18.92
C ILE A 91 32.97 10.10 -19.53
N ALA A 92 31.79 9.49 -19.38
CA ALA A 92 31.50 8.17 -19.92
C ALA A 92 31.61 8.11 -21.45
N THR A 93 31.23 9.18 -22.16
CA THR A 93 31.32 9.24 -23.62
C THR A 93 32.70 9.68 -24.13
N THR A 94 33.53 10.34 -23.31
CA THR A 94 34.84 10.86 -23.73
C THR A 94 36.00 9.94 -23.34
N VAL A 95 35.85 9.17 -22.26
CA VAL A 95 36.87 8.23 -21.75
C VAL A 95 36.57 6.78 -22.21
N GLY A 96 35.69 6.61 -23.21
CA GLY A 96 35.33 5.34 -23.83
C GLY A 96 35.90 5.18 -25.24
#